data_AF-A0A0Q4G0Q6-F1
#
_entry.id   AF-A0A0Q4G0Q6-F1
#
_cell.length_a   1.000
_cell.length_b   1.000
_cell.length_c   1.000
_cell.angle_alpha   90.00
_cell.angle_beta   90.00
_cell.angle_gamma   90.00
#
_symmetry.space_group_name_H-M   'P 1'
#
loop_
_entity.id
_entity.type
_entity.pdbx_description
1 polymer ?
#
loop_
_entity_poly.entity_id
_entity_poly.type
_entity_poly.pdbx_seq_one_letter_code
_entity_poly.pdbx_strand_id
1 'polypeptide(L)'
;MISGRVLSLLVVGGFALGSCSANIETADCATRFAEIGQRFSALTSTIDASYVFDAGDRGKNPEFVKASGALDVVVGDGRQRIADFERRDFQKRPTILMAEGKTFVGVGATAKSSTVAVRQGCSLEPRYGTLRTIRLTSVNPTMSASATATTTSTKNER
;
A
#
# COMPACT_ATOMS: atom_id res chain seq x y z
N MET A 1 -0.93 36.39 -61.75
CA MET A 1 -0.83 37.43 -60.70
C MET A 1 -1.17 36.75 -59.38
N ILE A 2 -0.23 36.10 -58.68
CA ILE A 2 0.79 36.62 -57.75
C ILE A 2 0.23 37.58 -56.69
N SER A 3 0.34 37.13 -55.43
CA SER A 3 0.54 37.85 -54.15
C SER A 3 -0.49 37.42 -53.10
N GLY A 4 -0.16 36.89 -51.92
CA GLY A 4 1.14 36.80 -51.24
C GLY A 4 1.03 37.37 -49.81
N ARG A 5 1.16 36.51 -48.79
CA ARG A 5 1.69 36.71 -47.41
C ARG A 5 1.35 35.44 -46.61
N VAL A 6 2.25 34.51 -46.22
CA VAL A 6 3.52 34.58 -45.43
C VAL A 6 3.23 35.23 -44.08
N LEU A 7 3.53 34.71 -42.88
CA LEU A 7 4.14 33.48 -42.34
C LEU A 7 4.11 33.75 -40.82
N SER A 8 3.81 32.78 -39.96
CA SER A 8 4.41 32.73 -38.62
C SER A 8 4.29 31.31 -38.05
N LEU A 9 5.46 30.67 -38.02
CA LEU A 9 5.75 29.49 -37.22
C LEU A 9 5.50 29.78 -35.74
N LEU A 10 5.00 28.77 -35.03
CA LEU A 10 5.48 28.47 -33.69
C LEU A 10 5.56 26.94 -33.56
N VAL A 11 6.77 26.43 -33.82
CA VAL A 11 7.24 25.12 -33.38
C VAL A 11 7.90 25.35 -32.03
N VAL A 12 7.30 24.87 -30.93
CA VAL A 12 8.03 24.39 -29.74
C VAL A 12 7.12 23.41 -29.00
N GLY A 13 7.64 22.22 -28.70
CA GLY A 13 7.16 21.44 -27.55
C GLY A 13 6.54 20.11 -27.89
N GLY A 14 7.37 19.16 -28.32
CA GLY A 14 7.03 17.76 -28.20
C GLY A 14 6.82 17.39 -26.73
N PHE A 15 5.67 16.78 -26.44
CA PHE A 15 5.57 15.76 -25.41
C PHE A 15 4.92 14.55 -26.06
N ALA A 16 5.74 13.53 -26.31
CA ALA A 16 5.27 12.19 -26.45
C ALA A 16 4.62 11.77 -25.13
N LEU A 17 3.29 11.78 -25.09
CA LEU A 17 2.54 10.89 -24.22
C LEU A 17 2.30 9.65 -25.10
N GLY A 18 3.24 8.71 -25.21
CA GLY A 18 3.72 7.96 -24.06
C GLY A 18 2.54 7.14 -23.57
N SER A 19 2.34 5.97 -24.19
CA SER A 19 1.24 5.04 -23.94
C SER A 19 1.00 4.84 -22.45
N CYS A 20 -0.11 5.37 -21.94
CA CYS A 20 -0.69 4.88 -20.70
C CYS A 20 -1.94 4.12 -21.09
N SER A 21 -1.74 2.85 -21.45
CA SER A 21 -2.81 1.86 -21.41
C SER A 21 -3.34 1.87 -19.97
N ALA A 22 -4.42 2.61 -19.75
CA ALA A 22 -5.19 2.50 -18.53
C ALA A 22 -5.81 1.11 -18.56
N ASN A 23 -5.13 0.14 -17.93
CA ASN A 23 -5.75 -1.11 -17.52
C ASN A 23 -6.77 -0.74 -16.44
N ILE A 24 -7.97 -0.39 -16.89
CA ILE A 24 -9.16 -0.15 -16.07
C ILE A 24 -9.67 -1.53 -15.62
N GLU A 25 -8.91 -2.19 -14.75
CA GLU A 25 -9.38 -3.35 -13.97
C GLU A 25 -8.73 -3.41 -12.58
N THR A 26 -7.77 -2.53 -12.30
CA THR A 26 -7.19 -2.34 -10.98
C THR A 26 -7.28 -0.85 -10.64
N ALA A 27 -7.99 -0.49 -9.59
CA ALA A 27 -7.67 0.78 -8.94
C ALA A 27 -6.20 0.65 -8.49
N ASP A 28 -5.31 1.45 -9.08
CA ASP A 28 -3.89 1.48 -8.75
C ASP A 28 -3.74 1.47 -7.23
N CYS A 29 -2.85 0.64 -6.68
CA CYS A 29 -2.65 0.57 -5.24
C CYS A 29 -2.40 1.98 -4.65
N ALA A 30 -1.72 2.86 -5.38
CA ALA A 30 -1.54 4.24 -4.98
C ALA A 30 -2.86 5.02 -4.91
N THR A 31 -3.83 4.74 -5.80
CA THR A 31 -5.18 5.34 -5.77
C THR A 31 -5.96 4.87 -4.55
N ARG A 32 -5.89 3.57 -4.20
CA ARG A 32 -6.58 3.01 -3.01
C ARG A 32 -6.12 3.65 -1.70
N PHE A 33 -4.89 4.13 -1.66
CA PHE A 33 -4.29 4.74 -0.48
C PHE A 33 -3.92 6.22 -0.70
N ALA A 34 -4.49 6.87 -1.72
CA ALA A 34 -4.20 8.27 -2.04
C ALA A 34 -4.54 9.22 -0.89
N GLU A 35 -5.58 8.89 -0.11
CA GLU A 35 -5.98 9.66 1.07
C GLU A 35 -4.89 9.70 2.15
N ILE A 36 -4.02 8.69 2.25
CA ILE A 36 -2.93 8.67 3.22
C ILE A 36 -1.91 9.77 2.89
N GLY A 37 -1.53 9.89 1.61
CA GLY A 37 -0.59 10.92 1.16
C GLY A 37 -1.12 12.34 1.40
N GLN A 38 -2.44 12.53 1.30
CA GLN A 38 -3.08 13.83 1.53
C GLN A 38 -3.25 14.13 3.02
N ARG A 39 -3.77 13.19 3.81
CA ARG A 39 -4.05 13.36 5.25
C ARG A 39 -2.78 13.43 6.11
N PHE A 40 -1.68 12.84 5.65
CA PHE A 40 -0.43 12.74 6.41
C PHE A 40 0.76 13.33 5.67
N SER A 41 0.52 14.32 4.80
CA SER A 41 1.56 15.08 4.09
C SER A 41 2.51 15.83 5.04
N ALA A 42 2.05 16.13 6.26
CA ALA A 42 2.83 16.80 7.31
C ALA A 42 3.81 15.88 8.05
N LEU A 43 3.75 14.55 7.87
CA LEU A 43 4.72 13.62 8.47
C LEU A 43 6.00 13.59 7.62
N THR A 44 6.96 14.44 7.97
CA THR A 44 8.27 14.58 7.29
C THR A 44 9.43 13.93 8.05
N SER A 45 9.18 13.38 9.24
CA SER A 45 10.12 12.56 10.02
C SER A 45 10.03 11.08 9.66
N THR A 46 11.03 10.28 10.02
CA THR A 46 10.96 8.82 9.91
C THR A 46 9.67 8.30 10.55
N ILE A 47 8.96 7.44 9.81
CA ILE A 47 7.68 6.84 10.18
C ILE A 47 7.84 5.33 10.17
N ASP A 48 7.33 4.66 11.18
CA ASP A 48 7.13 3.21 11.14
C ASP A 48 5.84 2.91 10.39
N ALA A 49 5.94 2.04 9.39
CA ALA A 49 4.84 1.61 8.56
C ALA A 49 4.60 0.12 8.75
N SER A 50 3.37 -0.24 9.08
CA SER A 50 2.90 -1.62 9.18
C SER A 50 1.92 -1.89 8.05
N TYR A 51 2.18 -2.94 7.29
CA TYR A 51 1.38 -3.34 6.13
C TYR A 51 0.71 -4.67 6.40
N VAL A 52 -0.58 -4.78 6.05
CA VAL A 52 -1.29 -6.06 6.03
C VAL A 52 -1.77 -6.37 4.62
N PHE A 53 -1.34 -7.52 4.12
CA PHE A 53 -1.69 -8.06 2.82
C PHE A 53 -2.65 -9.23 2.98
N ASP A 54 -3.59 -9.36 2.05
CA ASP A 54 -4.32 -10.60 1.82
C ASP A 54 -3.53 -11.44 0.81
N ALA A 55 -2.97 -12.55 1.29
CA ALA A 55 -2.19 -13.46 0.47
C ALA A 55 -3.04 -14.36 -0.42
N GLY A 56 -4.38 -14.38 -0.24
CA GLY A 56 -5.28 -15.28 -0.94
C GLY A 56 -4.78 -16.73 -0.88
N ASP A 57 -4.80 -17.42 -2.02
CA ASP A 57 -4.34 -18.80 -2.12
C ASP A 57 -2.81 -18.97 -1.98
N ARG A 58 -2.01 -17.91 -2.14
CA ARG A 58 -0.55 -18.02 -1.95
C ARG A 58 -0.18 -18.35 -0.51
N GLY A 59 -1.02 -17.93 0.44
CA GLY A 59 -0.88 -18.26 1.85
C GLY A 59 -0.94 -19.75 2.18
N LYS A 60 -1.47 -20.56 1.26
CA LYS A 60 -1.54 -22.03 1.37
C LYS A 60 -0.24 -22.71 0.93
N ASN A 61 0.70 -21.99 0.31
CA ASN A 61 1.97 -22.54 -0.15
C ASN A 61 2.94 -22.72 1.05
N PRO A 62 3.42 -23.94 1.35
CA PRO A 62 4.34 -24.18 2.47
C PRO A 62 5.65 -23.40 2.40
N GLU A 63 6.19 -23.15 1.21
CA GLU A 63 7.44 -22.40 1.03
C GLU A 63 7.24 -20.91 1.34
N PHE A 64 6.06 -20.38 1.01
CA PHE A 64 5.68 -19.02 1.38
C PHE A 64 5.57 -18.87 2.91
N VAL A 65 5.03 -19.88 3.58
CA VAL A 65 4.87 -19.90 5.04
C VAL A 65 6.22 -20.03 5.75
N LYS A 66 7.12 -20.91 5.28
CA LYS A 66 8.47 -21.09 5.84
C LYS A 66 9.33 -19.84 5.76
N ALA A 67 9.13 -18.99 4.75
CA ALA A 67 9.85 -17.73 4.62
C ALA A 67 9.44 -16.69 5.68
N SER A 68 8.39 -16.95 6.46
CA SER A 68 7.93 -16.04 7.52
C SER A 68 8.72 -16.18 8.82
N GLY A 69 8.82 -15.09 9.57
CA GLY A 69 9.48 -15.08 10.88
C GLY A 69 8.58 -15.52 12.03
N ALA A 70 7.26 -15.47 11.84
CA ALA A 70 6.26 -15.85 12.81
C ALA A 70 4.96 -16.27 12.11
N LEU A 71 4.25 -17.24 12.68
CA LEU A 71 3.00 -17.79 12.17
C LEU A 71 1.98 -17.91 13.30
N ASP A 72 0.86 -17.22 13.15
CA ASP A 72 -0.32 -17.30 14.01
C ASP A 72 -1.42 -18.09 13.26
N VAL A 73 -1.84 -19.25 13.80
CA VAL A 73 -2.95 -20.05 13.24
C VAL A 73 -4.15 -19.95 14.17
N VAL A 74 -5.30 -19.56 13.64
CA VAL A 74 -6.56 -19.42 14.38
C VAL A 74 -7.55 -20.49 13.93
N VAL A 75 -8.02 -21.29 14.88
CA VAL A 75 -9.05 -22.31 14.68
C VAL A 75 -10.36 -21.80 15.27
N GLY A 76 -11.42 -21.72 14.45
CA GLY A 76 -12.74 -21.18 14.84
C GLY A 76 -13.03 -19.79 14.28
N ASP A 77 -13.93 -19.03 14.94
CA ASP A 77 -14.22 -17.64 14.58
C ASP A 77 -12.96 -16.78 14.76
N GLY A 78 -12.49 -16.24 13.64
CA GLY A 78 -11.22 -15.53 13.55
C GLY A 78 -11.38 -14.02 13.52
N ARG A 79 -12.60 -13.48 13.54
CA ARG A 79 -12.85 -12.05 13.26
C ARG A 79 -12.09 -11.11 14.18
N GLN A 80 -12.10 -11.38 15.49
CA GLN A 80 -11.37 -10.56 16.45
C GLN A 80 -9.86 -10.67 16.24
N ARG A 81 -9.34 -11.87 15.96
CA ARG A 81 -7.92 -12.09 15.70
C ARG A 81 -7.46 -11.40 14.42
N ILE A 82 -8.28 -11.40 13.37
CA ILE A 82 -8.03 -10.65 12.13
C ILE A 82 -7.98 -9.15 12.42
N ALA A 83 -8.96 -8.62 13.16
CA ALA A 83 -8.98 -7.21 13.52
C ALA A 83 -7.77 -6.80 14.39
N ASP A 84 -7.36 -7.64 15.34
CA ASP A 84 -6.18 -7.40 16.16
C ASP A 84 -4.88 -7.47 15.35
N PHE A 85 -4.83 -8.37 14.36
CA PHE A 85 -3.70 -8.47 13.43
C PHE A 85 -3.60 -7.25 12.51
N GLU A 86 -4.72 -6.77 11.97
CA GLU A 86 -4.79 -5.53 11.18
C GLU A 86 -4.37 -4.28 11.98
N ARG A 87 -4.50 -4.33 13.31
CA ARG A 87 -4.06 -3.30 14.25
C ARG A 87 -2.72 -3.62 14.94
N ARG A 88 -1.94 -4.59 14.47
CA ARG A 88 -0.65 -4.90 15.07
C ARG A 88 0.47 -4.07 14.43
N ASP A 89 1.47 -3.67 15.22
CA ASP A 89 2.74 -3.20 14.65
C ASP A 89 3.59 -4.40 14.28
N PHE A 90 4.06 -4.45 13.04
CA PHE A 90 4.88 -5.53 12.55
C PHE A 90 6.35 -5.12 12.55
N GLN A 91 7.22 -6.10 12.73
CA GLN A 91 8.65 -5.92 12.50
C GLN A 91 8.99 -6.18 11.04
N LYS A 92 10.25 -5.92 10.65
CA LYS A 92 10.76 -6.19 9.28
C LYS A 92 10.59 -7.65 8.84
N ARG A 93 10.53 -8.59 9.79
CA ARG A 93 10.26 -10.00 9.49
C ARG A 93 8.75 -10.20 9.30
N PRO A 94 8.31 -10.83 8.19
CA PRO A 94 6.91 -11.04 7.94
C PRO A 94 6.30 -11.99 8.97
N THR A 95 5.11 -11.64 9.44
CA THR A 95 4.25 -12.50 10.28
C THR A 95 3.05 -12.93 9.46
N ILE A 96 2.65 -14.19 9.57
CA ILE A 96 1.47 -14.72 8.87
C ILE A 96 0.35 -14.97 9.88
N LEU A 97 -0.87 -14.60 9.52
CA LEU A 97 -2.10 -15.01 10.19
C LEU A 97 -2.91 -15.91 9.26
N MET A 98 -3.23 -17.12 9.70
CA MET A 98 -4.22 -17.99 9.05
C MET A 98 -5.49 -18.02 9.89
N ALA A 99 -6.59 -17.54 9.35
CA ALA A 99 -7.88 -17.46 10.05
C ALA A 99 -9.03 -17.60 9.05
N GLU A 100 -10.04 -18.41 9.39
CA GLU A 100 -11.26 -18.59 8.55
C GLU A 100 -10.96 -18.95 7.08
N GLY A 101 -9.93 -19.77 6.83
CA GLY A 101 -9.52 -20.14 5.48
C GLY A 101 -8.85 -19.02 4.67
N LYS A 102 -8.64 -17.84 5.28
CA LYS A 102 -7.90 -16.71 4.72
C LYS A 102 -6.49 -16.67 5.28
N THR A 103 -5.57 -16.10 4.51
CA THR A 103 -4.19 -15.89 4.94
C THR A 103 -3.82 -14.42 4.80
N PHE A 104 -3.40 -13.82 5.90
CA PHE A 104 -2.92 -12.45 5.96
C PHE A 104 -1.44 -12.42 6.26
N VAL A 105 -0.74 -11.43 5.71
CA VAL A 105 0.69 -11.21 5.96
C VAL A 105 0.90 -9.81 6.49
N GLY A 106 1.51 -9.71 7.65
CA GLY A 106 1.89 -8.48 8.31
C GLY A 106 3.38 -8.22 8.16
N VAL A 107 3.77 -7.04 7.68
CA VAL A 107 5.16 -6.64 7.48
C VAL A 107 5.39 -5.21 7.95
N GLY A 108 6.45 -5.00 8.72
CA GLY A 108 6.90 -3.67 9.13
C GLY A 108 8.00 -3.12 8.23
N ALA A 109 8.00 -1.81 8.03
CA ALA A 109 9.11 -1.09 7.42
C ALA A 109 9.22 0.33 7.98
N THR A 110 10.31 1.02 7.65
CA THR A 110 10.49 2.44 7.96
C THR A 110 10.40 3.24 6.66
N ALA A 111 9.65 4.33 6.68
CA ALA A 111 9.50 5.25 5.55
C ALA A 111 9.91 6.67 5.94
N LYS A 112 10.42 7.43 4.96
CA LYS A 112 10.79 8.84 5.15
C LYS A 112 9.60 9.80 5.05
N SER A 113 8.46 9.32 4.56
CA SER A 113 7.20 10.06 4.46
C SER A 113 6.04 9.10 4.23
N SER A 114 4.82 9.60 4.41
CA SER A 114 3.57 8.87 4.12
C SER A 114 3.48 8.41 2.66
N THR A 115 3.84 9.27 1.69
CA THR A 115 3.87 8.92 0.26
C THR A 115 4.88 7.80 -0.04
N VAL A 116 6.05 7.82 0.60
CA VAL A 116 7.04 6.75 0.44
C VAL A 116 6.50 5.44 1.04
N ALA A 117 5.82 5.49 2.18
CA ALA A 117 5.22 4.32 2.79
C ALA A 117 4.15 3.67 1.88
N VAL A 118 3.28 4.48 1.26
CA VAL A 118 2.29 3.96 0.30
C VAL A 118 2.97 3.28 -0.88
N ARG A 119 3.97 3.93 -1.51
CA ARG A 119 4.72 3.34 -2.63
C ARG A 119 5.41 2.04 -2.24
N GLN A 120 6.01 1.99 -1.05
CA GLN A 120 6.64 0.79 -0.51
C GLN A 120 5.61 -0.33 -0.32
N GLY A 121 4.49 -0.07 0.37
CA GLY A 121 3.42 -1.05 0.55
C GLY A 121 2.92 -1.61 -0.78
N CYS A 122 2.69 -0.75 -1.76
CA CYS A 122 2.25 -1.16 -3.10
C CYS A 122 3.30 -2.01 -3.84
N SER A 123 4.59 -1.68 -3.71
CA SER A 123 5.68 -2.46 -4.33
C SER A 123 5.78 -3.89 -3.79
N LEU A 124 5.20 -4.15 -2.62
CA LEU A 124 5.20 -5.45 -1.96
C LEU A 124 4.01 -6.34 -2.36
N GLU A 125 3.01 -5.82 -3.07
CA GLU A 125 1.84 -6.61 -3.48
C GLU A 125 2.17 -7.83 -4.35
N PRO A 126 3.11 -7.76 -5.33
CA PRO A 126 3.52 -8.94 -6.10
C PRO A 126 4.07 -10.06 -5.21
N ARG A 127 4.69 -9.70 -4.07
CA ARG A 127 5.32 -10.64 -3.15
C ARG A 127 4.35 -11.22 -2.14
N TYR A 128 3.50 -10.39 -1.53
CA TYR A 128 2.68 -10.80 -0.38
C TYR A 128 1.17 -10.85 -0.65
N GLY A 129 0.71 -10.39 -1.82
CA GLY A 129 -0.71 -10.36 -2.18
C GLY A 129 -1.28 -8.95 -2.13
N THR A 130 -2.61 -8.82 -2.09
CA THR A 130 -3.26 -7.50 -2.18
C THR A 130 -3.14 -6.75 -0.86
N LEU A 131 -2.60 -5.53 -0.91
CA LEU A 131 -2.48 -4.65 0.26
C LEU A 131 -3.87 -4.23 0.72
N ARG A 132 -4.21 -4.59 1.96
CA ARG A 132 -5.50 -4.27 2.59
C ARG A 132 -5.40 -3.08 3.52
N THR A 133 -4.34 -3.06 4.34
CA THR A 133 -4.20 -2.07 5.40
C THR A 133 -2.79 -1.50 5.39
N ILE A 134 -2.70 -0.18 5.48
CA ILE A 134 -1.46 0.53 5.81
C ILE A 134 -1.69 1.25 7.13
N ARG A 135 -0.76 1.05 8.05
CA ARG A 135 -0.71 1.79 9.31
C ARG A 135 0.59 2.56 9.42
N LEU A 136 0.47 3.85 9.70
CA LEU A 136 1.61 4.73 9.91
C LEU A 136 1.68 5.17 11.37
N THR A 137 2.87 5.07 11.96
CA THR A 137 3.17 5.51 13.33
C THR A 137 4.39 6.43 13.27
N SER A 138 4.22 7.70 13.65
CA SER A 138 5.34 8.66 13.71
C SER A 138 6.18 8.43 14.96
N VAL A 139 7.51 8.48 14.82
CA VAL A 139 8.46 8.28 15.93
C VAL A 139 8.81 9.61 16.65
N ASN A 140 8.07 10.69 16.42
CA ASN A 140 8.42 12.02 16.97
C ASN A 140 7.48 12.43 18.14
N PRO A 141 7.94 12.35 19.41
CA PRO A 141 7.10 12.53 20.61
C PRO A 141 6.75 14.00 20.95
N THR A 142 7.29 15.00 20.24
CA THR A 142 7.09 16.42 20.55
C THR A 142 5.93 17.08 19.82
N MET A 143 5.27 16.38 18.88
CA MET A 143 3.92 16.74 18.44
C MET A 143 2.93 15.78 19.10
N SER A 144 2.16 16.28 20.06
CA SER A 144 1.16 15.54 20.86
C SER A 144 -0.03 15.04 20.03
N ALA A 145 0.25 14.18 19.06
CA ALA A 145 -0.72 13.28 18.43
C ALA A 145 0.07 12.13 17.82
N SER A 146 0.11 10.98 18.50
CA SER A 146 0.36 9.71 17.82
C SER A 146 -0.74 9.55 16.76
N ALA A 147 -0.47 10.04 15.55
CA ALA A 147 -1.39 9.94 14.44
C ALA A 147 -1.29 8.52 13.89
N THR A 148 -1.96 7.57 14.55
CA THR A 148 -2.13 6.21 14.02
C THR A 148 -3.14 6.29 12.89
N ALA A 149 -2.62 6.30 11.67
CA ALA A 149 -3.42 6.33 10.46
C ALA A 149 -3.64 4.90 9.97
N THR A 150 -4.82 4.33 10.18
CA THR A 150 -5.18 3.04 9.57
C THR A 150 -6.15 3.32 8.44
N THR A 151 -5.74 3.05 7.21
CA THR A 151 -6.67 3.00 6.07
C THR A 151 -6.80 1.55 5.65
N THR A 152 -8.02 1.04 5.67
CA THR A 152 -8.36 -0.26 5.11
C THR A 152 -9.05 -0.03 3.78
N SER A 153 -8.53 -0.62 2.72
CA SER A 153 -9.19 -0.57 1.41
C SER A 153 -10.49 -1.39 1.50
N THR A 154 -11.64 -0.71 1.53
CA THR A 154 -12.94 -1.35 1.31
C THR A 154 -13.03 -1.73 -0.16
N LYS A 155 -12.59 -2.95 -0.50
CA LYS A 155 -13.13 -3.62 -1.68
C LYS A 155 -14.63 -3.76 -1.41
N ASN A 156 -15.46 -2.96 -2.07
CA ASN A 156 -16.89 -3.25 -2.15
C ASN A 156 -17.00 -4.63 -2.78
N GLU A 157 -17.23 -5.67 -1.96
CA GLU A 157 -17.83 -6.90 -2.42
C GLU A 157 -19.24 -6.52 -2.90
N ARG A 158 -19.37 -6.38 -4.23
CA ARG A 158 -20.64 -6.50 -4.94
C ARG A 158 -20.61 -7.80 -5.70
#